data_AF-A0A663F261-F1
#
_entry.id   AF-A0A663F261-F1
#
_cell.length_a   1.000
_cell.length_b   1.000
_cell.length_c   1.000
_cell.angle_alpha   90.00
_cell.angle_beta   90.00
_cell.angle_gamma   90.00
#
_symmetry.space_group_name_H-M   'P 1'
#
loop_
_entity.id
_entity.type
_entity.pdbx_description
1 polymer ?
#
loop_
_entity_poly.entity_id
_entity_poly.type
_entity_poly.pdbx_seq_one_letter_code
_entity_poly.pdbx_strand_id
1 'polypeptide(L)'
;MPCGTWMGDPTEVGPHLYPGGERAALARLNALMDRTAWLCSFKKPETEPTSLSPSTTVLSPYLKFGCLSVRTFWWWLHEVYQGQREHSQPPVSLHGQLLWREFFYTAGAGIPNFDRMVSNPICLQVDWDNNPQHLRAWREGQTGYPFIDAIMTQLRTEGWIHHLARHAVACFLTRGDLWISWEEGVPQVFEELLLDADWSLNAGNWLWLSGSAFFHRYFHIYSPVAFGKKTDRDGAYIRKYLPVLKDFPAKYIYEPWKAPRAVQEQPIVEHGAVSKRNLGRMKAARAQKGNESPRRHQAPLVPCRHSSCLPLLQAPSGNNQPVTSMLPPPQKPTPHPRMCPRGQTPPRKPESPRDNTPLDQPPPLPQW
;
A
#
# COMPACT_ATOMS: atom_id res chain seq x y z
N MET A 1 27.49 -17.77 2.31
CA MET A 1 27.55 -16.41 2.90
C MET A 1 27.09 -16.53 4.35
N PRO A 2 27.89 -16.12 5.35
CA PRO A 2 27.45 -16.24 6.74
C PRO A 2 26.31 -15.24 6.98
N CYS A 3 25.28 -15.71 7.69
CA CYS A 3 24.26 -14.88 8.31
C CYS A 3 24.96 -14.04 9.40
N GLY A 4 25.24 -12.77 9.11
CA GLY A 4 25.97 -11.89 10.02
C GLY A 4 25.72 -10.43 9.72
N THR A 5 25.30 -9.69 10.75
CA THR A 5 25.36 -8.23 10.91
C THR A 5 24.65 -7.36 9.87
N TRP A 6 23.31 -7.28 9.95
CA TRP A 6 22.52 -6.17 9.36
C TRP A 6 21.49 -5.59 10.34
N MET A 7 21.68 -5.73 11.66
CA MET A 7 21.06 -4.76 12.57
C MET A 7 21.92 -3.50 12.46
N GLY A 8 21.51 -2.59 11.57
CA GLY A 8 22.16 -1.28 11.46
C GLY A 8 22.23 -0.60 12.83
N ASP A 9 23.26 0.21 13.03
CA ASP A 9 23.44 0.94 14.28
C ASP A 9 22.17 1.77 14.58
N PRO A 10 21.50 1.59 15.74
CA PRO A 10 20.34 2.39 16.13
C PRO A 10 20.62 3.90 16.20
N THR A 11 21.89 4.32 16.16
CA THR A 11 22.30 5.73 16.09
C THR A 11 22.44 6.25 14.65
N GLU A 12 22.45 5.37 13.65
CA GLU A 12 22.48 5.68 12.22
C GLU A 12 21.09 5.66 11.57
N VAL A 13 20.05 5.17 12.27
CA VAL A 13 18.67 5.26 11.77
C VAL A 13 18.22 6.71 11.75
N GLY A 14 17.70 7.13 10.59
CA GLY A 14 17.16 8.45 10.36
C GLY A 14 15.99 8.82 11.30
N PRO A 15 15.32 9.97 11.07
CA PRO A 15 14.26 10.42 11.95
C PRO A 15 13.18 9.35 12.12
N HIS A 16 12.76 9.13 13.37
CA HIS A 16 11.72 8.17 13.72
C HIS A 16 10.32 8.71 13.36
N LEU A 17 10.03 8.80 12.05
CA LEU A 17 8.84 9.45 11.47
C LEU A 17 7.52 8.76 11.84
N TYR A 18 7.56 7.45 12.06
CA TYR A 18 6.39 6.61 12.30
C TYR A 18 6.57 5.77 13.56
N PRO A 19 6.45 6.38 14.76
CA PRO A 19 6.57 5.64 15.99
C PRO A 19 5.52 4.54 16.10
N GLY A 20 5.95 3.35 16.52
CA GLY A 20 5.08 2.19 16.72
C GLY A 20 4.16 2.31 17.93
N GLY A 21 3.20 1.38 18.02
CA GLY A 21 2.30 1.24 19.15
C GLY A 21 0.93 1.91 18.99
N GLU A 22 -0.05 1.42 19.75
CA GLU A 22 -1.46 1.85 19.69
C GLU A 22 -1.63 3.35 19.95
N ARG A 23 -0.92 3.90 20.96
CA ARG A 23 -1.00 5.32 21.30
C ARG A 23 -0.61 6.22 20.12
N ALA A 24 0.45 5.88 19.40
CA ALA A 24 0.87 6.61 18.21
C ALA A 24 -0.13 6.44 17.06
N ALA A 25 -0.70 5.24 16.91
CA ALA A 25 -1.73 4.94 15.93
C ALA A 25 -2.99 5.79 16.13
N LEU A 26 -3.51 5.83 17.36
CA LEU A 26 -4.69 6.60 17.74
C LEU A 26 -4.46 8.10 17.65
N ALA A 27 -3.28 8.59 18.04
CA ALA A 27 -2.93 10.01 17.86
C ALA A 27 -2.96 10.42 16.39
N ARG A 28 -2.38 9.60 15.50
CA ARG A 28 -2.42 9.82 14.04
C ARG A 28 -3.85 9.71 13.49
N LEU A 29 -4.65 8.77 13.98
CA LEU A 29 -6.04 8.61 13.56
C LEU A 29 -6.91 9.79 14.01
N ASN A 30 -6.76 10.28 15.25
CA ASN A 30 -7.51 11.44 15.75
C ASN A 30 -7.22 12.69 14.92
N ALA A 31 -5.93 12.99 14.69
CA ALA A 31 -5.53 14.12 13.83
C ALA A 31 -6.06 13.98 12.38
N LEU A 32 -6.27 12.75 11.92
CA LEU A 32 -6.90 12.48 10.63
C LEU A 32 -8.41 12.76 10.66
N MET A 33 -9.10 12.38 11.75
CA MET A 33 -10.55 12.58 11.91
C MET A 33 -10.95 14.06 11.98
N ASP A 34 -10.04 14.94 12.43
CA ASP A 34 -10.26 16.40 12.41
C ASP A 34 -10.33 16.98 10.99
N ARG A 35 -9.97 16.20 9.95
CA ARG A 35 -9.90 16.65 8.55
C ARG A 35 -11.10 16.20 7.72
N THR A 36 -12.32 16.39 8.22
CA THR A 36 -13.59 15.95 7.59
C THR A 36 -13.68 16.22 6.09
N ALA A 37 -13.42 17.46 5.64
CA ALA A 37 -13.49 17.79 4.22
C ALA A 37 -12.51 16.96 3.36
N TRP A 38 -11.30 16.72 3.87
CA TRP A 38 -10.31 15.88 3.19
C TRP A 38 -10.75 14.40 3.18
N LEU A 39 -11.28 13.89 4.28
CA LEU A 39 -11.80 12.52 4.38
C LEU A 39 -12.91 12.24 3.36
N CYS A 40 -13.84 13.19 3.20
CA CYS A 40 -14.96 13.08 2.27
C CYS A 40 -14.54 13.21 0.81
N SER A 41 -13.59 14.10 0.51
CA SER A 41 -13.08 14.31 -0.85
C SER A 41 -11.97 13.34 -1.28
N PHE A 42 -11.42 12.56 -0.34
CA PHE A 42 -10.30 11.65 -0.60
C PHE A 42 -10.55 10.74 -1.80
N LYS A 43 -9.63 10.73 -2.76
CA LYS A 43 -9.59 9.77 -3.85
C LYS A 43 -8.17 9.30 -4.07
N LYS A 44 -7.92 8.01 -3.90
CA LYS A 44 -6.58 7.42 -4.01
C LYS A 44 -5.83 7.81 -5.30
N PRO A 45 -6.42 7.80 -6.51
CA PRO A 45 -5.69 8.15 -7.73
C PRO A 45 -5.25 9.61 -7.81
N GLU A 46 -5.85 10.50 -7.02
CA GLU A 46 -5.56 11.94 -6.98
C GLU A 46 -4.48 12.29 -5.93
N THR A 47 -3.95 11.29 -5.21
CA THR A 47 -2.88 11.48 -4.21
C THR A 47 -1.49 11.47 -4.85
N GLU A 48 -0.57 12.27 -4.29
CA GLU A 48 0.72 12.55 -4.92
C GLU A 48 1.85 11.63 -4.40
N PRO A 49 2.60 10.94 -5.28
CA PRO A 49 3.74 10.11 -4.87
C PRO A 49 5.00 10.89 -4.50
N THR A 50 5.11 12.15 -4.93
CA THR A 50 6.32 12.98 -4.77
C THR A 50 6.16 14.09 -3.73
N SER A 51 5.03 14.14 -3.01
CA SER A 51 4.87 15.12 -1.94
C SER A 51 5.85 14.81 -0.81
N LEU A 52 6.56 15.83 -0.31
CA LEU A 52 7.55 15.68 0.76
C LEU A 52 6.91 15.29 2.10
N SER A 53 5.64 15.64 2.26
CA SER A 53 4.78 15.16 3.34
C SER A 53 3.80 14.13 2.77
N PRO A 54 3.48 13.05 3.50
CA PRO A 54 2.59 12.01 2.98
C PRO A 54 1.23 12.56 2.56
N SER A 55 0.85 12.29 1.31
CA SER A 55 -0.46 12.64 0.73
C SER A 55 -1.59 11.67 1.11
N THR A 56 -1.29 10.68 1.96
CA THR A 56 -2.23 9.68 2.48
C THR A 56 -2.07 9.54 4.00
N THR A 57 -2.86 8.67 4.62
CA THR A 57 -2.96 8.58 6.09
C THR A 57 -1.70 8.06 6.79
N VAL A 58 -0.90 7.24 6.09
CA VAL A 58 0.21 6.44 6.65
C VAL A 58 -0.22 5.60 7.86
N LEU A 59 -1.46 5.11 7.85
CA LEU A 59 -1.97 4.21 8.88
C LEU A 59 -1.58 2.74 8.63
N SER A 60 -0.98 2.42 7.48
CA SER A 60 -0.68 1.05 7.08
C SER A 60 0.24 0.29 8.04
N PRO A 61 1.33 0.86 8.62
CA PRO A 61 2.13 0.12 9.60
C PRO A 61 1.34 -0.26 10.85
N TYR A 62 0.47 0.65 11.31
CA TYR A 62 -0.35 0.44 12.49
C TYR A 62 -1.44 -0.61 12.27
N LEU A 63 -2.05 -0.62 11.08
CA LEU A 63 -3.01 -1.65 10.69
C LEU A 63 -2.34 -3.02 10.58
N LYS A 64 -1.13 -3.09 10.00
CA LYS A 64 -0.34 -4.32 9.87
C LYS A 64 -0.04 -4.96 11.22
N PHE A 65 0.40 -4.17 12.19
CA PHE A 65 0.74 -4.68 13.53
C PHE A 65 -0.45 -4.78 14.48
N GLY A 66 -1.66 -4.43 14.05
CA GLY A 66 -2.83 -4.40 14.93
C GLY A 66 -2.80 -3.30 15.99
N CYS A 67 -1.84 -2.37 15.93
CA CYS A 67 -1.82 -1.15 16.75
C CYS A 67 -3.04 -0.28 16.49
N LEU A 68 -3.63 -0.38 15.30
CA LEU A 68 -4.94 0.18 15.01
C LEU A 68 -5.87 -0.93 14.50
N SER A 69 -7.04 -1.05 15.13
CA SER A 69 -8.12 -1.91 14.62
C SER A 69 -8.67 -1.35 13.31
N VAL A 70 -8.63 -2.17 12.25
CA VAL A 70 -9.26 -1.85 10.95
C VAL A 70 -10.76 -1.61 11.10
N ARG A 71 -11.42 -2.31 12.04
CA ARG A 71 -12.85 -2.16 12.32
C ARG A 71 -13.14 -0.81 12.96
N THR A 72 -12.30 -0.37 13.89
CA THR A 72 -12.41 0.97 14.50
C THR A 72 -12.26 2.04 13.43
N PHE A 73 -11.24 1.94 12.58
CA PHE A 73 -11.04 2.90 11.50
C PHE A 73 -12.22 2.94 10.51
N TRP A 74 -12.77 1.77 10.15
CA TRP A 74 -13.96 1.67 9.31
C TRP A 74 -15.15 2.43 9.89
N TRP A 75 -15.46 2.20 11.17
CA TRP A 75 -16.63 2.80 11.81
C TRP A 75 -16.46 4.30 12.04
N TRP A 76 -15.27 4.77 12.38
CA TRP A 76 -15.01 6.21 12.50
C TRP A 76 -15.18 6.94 11.17
N LEU A 77 -14.68 6.36 10.06
CA LEU A 77 -14.97 6.88 8.73
C LEU A 77 -16.47 6.87 8.42
N HIS A 78 -17.18 5.82 8.83
CA HIS A 78 -18.62 5.70 8.62
C HIS A 78 -19.40 6.81 9.35
N GLU A 79 -19.04 7.11 10.61
CA GLU A 79 -19.64 8.21 11.38
C GLU A 79 -19.42 9.57 10.71
N VAL A 80 -18.20 9.82 10.22
CA VAL A 80 -17.90 11.03 9.45
C VAL A 80 -18.77 11.11 8.20
N TYR A 81 -18.90 10.02 7.44
CA TYR A 81 -19.67 10.01 6.20
C TYR A 81 -21.18 10.14 6.39
N GLN A 82 -21.75 9.56 7.45
CA GLN A 82 -23.19 9.70 7.78
C GLN A 82 -23.59 11.16 8.04
N GLY A 83 -22.66 11.98 8.53
CA GLY A 83 -22.89 13.41 8.76
C GLY A 83 -22.82 14.29 7.50
N GLN A 84 -22.56 13.73 6.31
CA GLN A 84 -22.23 14.49 5.10
C GLN A 84 -23.15 14.14 3.94
N ARG A 85 -23.50 15.14 3.12
CA ARG A 85 -24.37 14.94 1.95
C ARG A 85 -23.68 14.14 0.83
N GLU A 86 -22.39 14.38 0.65
CA GLU A 86 -21.59 13.75 -0.39
C GLU A 86 -20.22 13.36 0.15
N HIS A 87 -19.75 12.19 -0.28
CA HIS A 87 -18.39 11.72 -0.04
C HIS A 87 -17.98 10.77 -1.17
N SER A 88 -16.67 10.63 -1.36
CA SER A 88 -16.10 9.66 -2.28
C SER A 88 -16.54 8.23 -1.93
N GLN A 89 -16.73 7.42 -2.97
CA GLN A 89 -17.14 6.03 -2.83
C GLN A 89 -15.99 5.06 -3.15
N PRO A 90 -16.07 3.80 -2.71
CA PRO A 90 -15.19 2.75 -3.22
C PRO A 90 -15.23 2.70 -4.76
N PRO A 91 -14.11 2.38 -5.44
CA PRO A 91 -12.86 1.85 -4.90
C PRO A 91 -11.82 2.92 -4.50
N VAL A 92 -12.12 4.21 -4.69
CA VAL A 92 -11.13 5.29 -4.55
C VAL A 92 -11.14 5.96 -3.17
N SER A 93 -12.25 5.88 -2.45
CA SER A 93 -12.39 6.44 -1.08
C SER A 93 -11.53 5.72 -0.05
N LEU A 94 -11.49 6.23 1.19
CA LEU A 94 -10.81 5.58 2.31
C LEU A 94 -11.47 4.26 2.70
N HIS A 95 -12.80 4.16 2.70
CA HIS A 95 -13.48 2.85 2.78
C HIS A 95 -13.06 1.93 1.64
N GLY A 96 -12.92 2.45 0.42
CA GLY A 96 -12.37 1.70 -0.70
C GLY A 96 -10.97 1.15 -0.43
N GLN A 97 -10.10 1.92 0.25
CA GLN A 97 -8.76 1.45 0.61
C GLN A 97 -8.80 0.31 1.64
N LEU A 98 -9.73 0.35 2.60
CA LEU A 98 -9.95 -0.75 3.54
C LEU A 98 -10.53 -1.98 2.83
N LEU A 99 -11.43 -1.80 1.86
CA LEU A 99 -11.94 -2.91 1.05
C LEU A 99 -10.84 -3.54 0.17
N TRP A 100 -9.88 -2.77 -0.34
CA TRP A 100 -8.70 -3.34 -1.00
C TRP A 100 -7.87 -4.20 -0.06
N ARG A 101 -7.75 -3.83 1.22
CA ARG A 101 -7.13 -4.70 2.23
C ARG A 101 -7.90 -6.01 2.35
N GLU A 102 -9.21 -5.95 2.57
CA GLU A 102 -10.04 -7.15 2.72
C GLU A 102 -10.04 -8.03 1.46
N PHE A 103 -10.03 -7.43 0.27
CA PHE A 103 -9.92 -8.13 -1.00
C PHE A 103 -8.66 -8.99 -1.06
N PHE A 104 -7.50 -8.41 -0.76
CA PHE A 104 -6.24 -9.14 -0.80
C PHE A 104 -6.08 -10.12 0.37
N TYR A 105 -6.60 -9.82 1.55
CA TYR A 105 -6.66 -10.78 2.66
C TYR A 105 -7.52 -12.01 2.30
N THR A 106 -8.68 -11.79 1.70
CA THR A 106 -9.57 -12.88 1.24
C THR A 106 -8.90 -13.70 0.15
N ALA A 107 -8.26 -13.04 -0.83
CA ALA A 107 -7.51 -13.72 -1.88
C ALA A 107 -6.34 -14.52 -1.32
N GLY A 108 -5.53 -13.94 -0.43
CA GLY A 108 -4.39 -14.60 0.18
C GLY A 108 -4.79 -15.81 1.03
N ALA A 109 -5.91 -15.73 1.75
CA ALA A 109 -6.42 -16.85 2.53
C ALA A 109 -6.99 -17.99 1.64
N GLY A 110 -7.57 -17.66 0.49
CA GLY A 110 -8.25 -18.62 -0.37
C GLY A 110 -7.41 -19.22 -1.50
N ILE A 111 -6.26 -18.61 -1.83
CA ILE A 111 -5.44 -19.00 -2.99
C ILE A 111 -4.15 -19.65 -2.49
N PRO A 112 -3.90 -20.94 -2.80
CA PRO A 112 -2.65 -21.59 -2.42
C PRO A 112 -1.47 -20.95 -3.17
N ASN A 113 -0.33 -20.85 -2.49
CA ASN A 113 0.91 -20.27 -3.02
C ASN A 113 0.73 -18.82 -3.51
N PHE A 114 -0.10 -18.02 -2.84
CA PHE A 114 -0.45 -16.65 -3.28
C PHE A 114 0.78 -15.74 -3.46
N ASP A 115 1.84 -15.99 -2.70
CA ASP A 115 3.13 -15.27 -2.69
C ASP A 115 4.18 -15.85 -3.64
N ARG A 116 3.84 -16.84 -4.48
CA ARG A 116 4.73 -17.47 -5.46
C ARG A 116 4.11 -17.47 -6.86
N MET A 117 4.94 -17.55 -7.91
CA MET A 117 4.46 -17.72 -9.28
C MET A 117 4.09 -19.17 -9.57
N VAL A 118 5.00 -20.10 -9.26
CA VAL A 118 4.79 -21.53 -9.51
C VAL A 118 3.72 -22.08 -8.56
N SER A 119 2.84 -22.93 -9.09
CA SER A 119 1.74 -23.56 -8.35
C SER A 119 0.70 -22.58 -7.77
N ASN A 120 0.71 -21.32 -8.21
CA ASN A 120 -0.34 -20.34 -7.92
C ASN A 120 -1.37 -20.31 -9.06
N PRO A 121 -2.62 -20.73 -8.82
CA PRO A 121 -3.60 -20.97 -9.88
C PRO A 121 -4.04 -19.71 -10.63
N ILE A 122 -3.86 -18.51 -10.06
CA ILE A 122 -4.23 -17.25 -10.71
C ILE A 122 -3.05 -16.56 -11.38
N CYS A 123 -1.82 -16.90 -11.00
CA CYS A 123 -0.62 -16.22 -11.48
C CYS A 123 -0.30 -16.62 -12.92
N LEU A 124 -0.10 -15.62 -13.78
CA LEU A 124 0.53 -15.82 -15.09
C LEU A 124 1.95 -16.34 -14.88
N GLN A 125 2.29 -17.43 -15.57
CA GLN A 125 3.66 -17.92 -15.63
C GLN A 125 4.42 -17.06 -16.64
N VAL A 126 5.48 -16.40 -16.17
CA VAL A 126 6.30 -15.50 -16.98
C VAL A 126 7.75 -15.91 -16.80
N ASP A 127 8.45 -16.04 -17.91
CA ASP A 127 9.89 -16.32 -17.95
C ASP A 127 10.66 -15.04 -17.62
N TRP A 128 10.76 -14.73 -16.32
CA TRP A 128 11.49 -13.59 -15.78
C TRP A 128 13.01 -13.81 -15.87
N ASP A 129 13.77 -12.72 -16.06
CA ASP A 129 15.22 -12.79 -16.17
C ASP A 129 15.86 -12.92 -14.78
N ASN A 130 16.93 -13.71 -14.71
CA ASN A 130 17.84 -13.69 -13.55
C ASN A 130 18.99 -12.71 -13.83
N ASN A 131 18.88 -11.51 -13.26
CA ASN A 131 19.92 -10.48 -13.39
C ASN A 131 20.24 -9.87 -12.02
N PRO A 132 21.19 -10.45 -11.27
CA PRO A 132 21.52 -10.01 -9.91
C PRO A 132 22.11 -8.60 -9.87
N GLN A 133 22.77 -8.15 -10.94
CA GLN A 133 23.34 -6.81 -11.02
C GLN A 133 22.23 -5.74 -11.10
N HIS A 134 21.25 -5.95 -11.97
CA HIS A 134 20.10 -5.05 -12.08
C HIS A 134 19.22 -5.08 -10.83
N LEU A 135 19.02 -6.26 -10.23
CA LEU A 135 18.29 -6.38 -8.96
C LEU A 135 18.99 -5.57 -7.86
N ARG A 136 20.32 -5.69 -7.75
CA ARG A 136 21.11 -4.94 -6.78
C ARG A 136 21.02 -3.43 -7.03
N ALA A 137 21.20 -2.98 -8.28
CA ALA A 137 21.08 -1.57 -8.63
C ALA A 137 19.69 -1.00 -8.29
N TRP A 138 18.61 -1.75 -8.57
CA TRP A 138 17.26 -1.37 -8.16
C TRP A 138 17.09 -1.32 -6.64
N ARG A 139 17.53 -2.38 -5.95
CA ARG A 139 17.45 -2.48 -4.49
C ARG A 139 18.21 -1.34 -3.81
N GLU A 140 19.37 -0.95 -4.32
CA GLU A 140 20.26 0.08 -3.76
C GLU A 140 19.90 1.50 -4.20
N GLY A 141 19.01 1.69 -5.18
CA GLY A 141 18.67 3.01 -5.71
C GLY A 141 19.79 3.59 -6.59
N GLN A 142 20.37 2.76 -7.45
CA GLN A 142 21.48 3.07 -8.35
C GLN A 142 21.13 2.69 -9.80
N THR A 143 19.87 2.87 -10.19
CA THR A 143 19.40 2.56 -11.54
C THR A 143 19.80 3.64 -12.56
N GLY A 144 20.21 4.80 -12.07
CA GLY A 144 20.47 5.99 -12.88
C GLY A 144 19.19 6.69 -13.33
N TYR A 145 18.00 6.25 -12.87
CA TYR A 145 16.73 6.96 -13.01
C TYR A 145 16.40 7.66 -11.68
N PRO A 146 16.66 8.98 -11.55
CA PRO A 146 16.62 9.64 -10.24
C PRO A 146 15.30 9.53 -9.49
N PHE A 147 14.17 9.43 -10.21
CA PHE A 147 12.87 9.21 -9.58
C PHE A 147 12.74 7.82 -8.93
N ILE A 148 13.21 6.77 -9.60
CA ILE A 148 13.22 5.39 -9.07
C ILE A 148 14.19 5.32 -7.89
N ASP A 149 15.38 5.88 -8.06
CA ASP A 149 16.45 5.87 -7.07
C ASP A 149 16.06 6.64 -5.80
N ALA A 150 15.39 7.79 -5.95
CA ALA A 150 14.84 8.55 -4.83
C ALA A 150 13.77 7.77 -4.05
N ILE A 151 12.88 7.04 -4.74
CA ILE A 151 11.85 6.21 -4.08
C ILE A 151 12.50 5.07 -3.30
N MET A 152 13.46 4.37 -3.91
CA MET A 152 14.15 3.26 -3.25
C MET A 152 15.00 3.75 -2.07
N THR A 153 15.55 4.96 -2.16
CA THR A 153 16.23 5.62 -1.03
C THR A 153 15.24 5.96 0.08
N GLN A 154 14.10 6.58 -0.21
CA GLN A 154 13.06 6.84 0.80
C GLN A 154 12.62 5.55 1.49
N LEU A 155 12.39 4.47 0.74
CA LEU A 155 12.00 3.19 1.29
C LEU A 155 13.02 2.68 2.30
N ARG A 156 14.32 2.75 1.99
CA ARG A 156 15.38 2.28 2.88
C ARG A 156 15.54 3.16 4.13
N THR A 157 15.38 4.47 3.99
CA THR A 157 15.65 5.41 5.08
C THR A 157 14.44 5.67 5.99
N GLU A 158 13.22 5.57 5.45
CA GLU A 158 11.98 5.92 6.16
C GLU A 158 11.03 4.72 6.35
N GLY A 159 11.27 3.60 5.67
CA GLY A 159 10.49 2.37 5.78
C GLY A 159 9.05 2.46 5.26
N TRP A 160 8.68 3.56 4.60
CA TRP A 160 7.38 3.74 3.99
C TRP A 160 7.48 4.62 2.73
N ILE A 161 6.82 4.18 1.66
CA ILE A 161 6.66 4.96 0.43
C ILE A 161 5.20 4.95 -0.03
N HIS A 162 4.81 6.04 -0.69
CA HIS A 162 3.47 6.21 -1.23
C HIS A 162 3.08 5.08 -2.19
N HIS A 163 1.80 4.73 -2.27
CA HIS A 163 1.30 3.65 -3.12
C HIS A 163 1.68 3.81 -4.60
N LEU A 164 1.55 5.03 -5.15
CA LEU A 164 1.96 5.29 -6.53
C LEU A 164 3.49 5.30 -6.72
N ALA A 165 4.27 5.52 -5.65
CA ALA A 165 5.71 5.31 -5.68
C ALA A 165 6.05 3.82 -5.74
N ARG A 166 5.33 2.98 -4.95
CA ARG A 166 5.40 1.50 -5.07
C ARG A 166 5.07 1.04 -6.48
N HIS A 167 4.05 1.62 -7.12
CA HIS A 167 3.70 1.32 -8.51
C HIS A 167 4.86 1.58 -9.47
N ALA A 168 5.53 2.73 -9.34
CA ALA A 168 6.63 3.10 -10.21
C ALA A 168 7.79 2.10 -10.10
N VAL A 169 8.27 1.81 -8.88
CA VAL A 169 9.42 0.93 -8.67
C VAL A 169 9.11 -0.54 -8.95
N ALA A 170 7.90 -1.02 -8.65
CA ALA A 170 7.49 -2.39 -8.95
C ALA A 170 7.28 -2.60 -10.45
N CYS A 171 6.69 -1.62 -11.15
CA CYS A 171 6.58 -1.66 -12.61
C CYS A 171 7.98 -1.66 -13.25
N PHE A 172 8.89 -0.80 -12.78
CA PHE A 172 10.27 -0.73 -13.29
C PHE A 172 11.02 -2.05 -13.11
N LEU A 173 10.98 -2.65 -11.91
CA LEU A 173 11.64 -3.94 -11.65
C LEU A 173 11.10 -5.06 -12.55
N THR A 174 9.78 -5.11 -12.75
CA THR A 174 9.11 -6.24 -13.40
C THR A 174 8.88 -5.99 -14.89
N ARG A 175 7.62 -5.87 -15.31
CA ARG A 175 7.20 -5.81 -16.72
C ARG A 175 7.59 -4.52 -17.44
N GLY A 176 7.96 -3.47 -16.73
CA GLY A 176 8.29 -2.16 -17.29
C GLY A 176 9.67 -2.17 -17.91
N ASP A 177 10.71 -2.48 -17.13
CA ASP A 177 12.08 -2.18 -17.52
C ASP A 177 13.03 -3.36 -17.33
N LEU A 178 13.23 -3.82 -16.10
CA LEU A 178 14.30 -4.78 -15.78
C LEU A 178 13.93 -6.24 -16.06
N TRP A 179 12.64 -6.56 -16.20
CA TRP A 179 12.14 -7.91 -16.43
C TRP A 179 12.56 -8.93 -15.37
N ILE A 180 12.70 -8.49 -14.13
CA ILE A 180 13.01 -9.34 -12.97
C ILE A 180 11.72 -9.80 -12.31
N SER A 181 11.73 -11.00 -11.73
CA SER A 181 10.54 -11.56 -11.08
C SER A 181 10.03 -10.68 -9.96
N TRP A 182 8.71 -10.58 -9.83
CA TRP A 182 8.06 -9.93 -8.71
C TRP A 182 8.34 -10.65 -7.38
N GLU A 183 8.71 -11.93 -7.42
CA GLU A 183 9.18 -12.71 -6.26
C GLU A 183 10.55 -12.27 -5.75
N GLU A 184 11.34 -11.52 -6.53
CA GLU A 184 12.55 -10.86 -6.01
C GLU A 184 12.19 -9.56 -5.29
N GLY A 185 11.09 -8.92 -5.69
CA GLY A 185 10.60 -7.68 -5.09
C GLY A 185 9.87 -7.86 -3.76
N VAL A 186 9.03 -8.90 -3.64
CA VAL A 186 8.20 -9.19 -2.45
C VAL A 186 9.07 -9.53 -1.21
N PRO A 187 9.70 -10.71 -1.12
CA PRO A 187 10.41 -11.15 0.08
C PRO A 187 11.78 -10.51 0.30
N GLN A 188 12.53 -10.18 -0.76
CA GLN A 188 13.94 -9.77 -0.56
C GLN A 188 14.12 -8.28 -0.32
N VAL A 189 13.13 -7.44 -0.64
CA VAL A 189 13.27 -5.98 -0.54
C VAL A 189 12.10 -5.34 0.16
N PHE A 190 10.86 -5.58 -0.29
CA PHE A 190 9.71 -4.91 0.33
C PHE A 190 9.37 -5.48 1.70
N GLU A 191 9.51 -6.79 1.90
CA GLU A 191 9.33 -7.41 3.21
C GLU A 191 10.41 -6.99 4.22
N GLU A 192 11.64 -6.76 3.76
CA GLU A 192 12.74 -6.28 4.60
C GLU A 192 12.58 -4.80 4.98
N LEU A 193 12.21 -3.94 4.02
CA LEU A 193 12.29 -2.49 4.19
C LEU A 193 10.95 -1.85 4.62
N LEU A 194 9.79 -2.44 4.32
CA LEU A 194 8.51 -1.82 4.66
C LEU A 194 8.15 -2.03 6.13
N LEU A 195 7.87 -0.92 6.83
CA LEU A 195 7.21 -0.94 8.15
C LEU A 195 5.82 -1.59 8.09
N ASP A 196 5.17 -1.53 6.93
CA ASP A 196 3.86 -2.12 6.67
C ASP A 196 3.90 -3.39 5.83
N ALA A 197 5.02 -4.12 5.84
CA ALA A 197 5.14 -5.42 5.17
C ALA A 197 4.04 -6.39 5.63
N ASP A 198 3.12 -6.70 4.73
CA ASP A 198 1.96 -7.56 4.98
C ASP A 198 1.93 -8.62 3.88
N TRP A 199 1.89 -9.89 4.27
CA TRP A 199 2.00 -11.02 3.34
C TRP A 199 0.94 -10.96 2.22
N SER A 200 -0.33 -10.76 2.58
CA SER A 200 -1.45 -10.70 1.63
C SER A 200 -1.37 -9.46 0.76
N LEU A 201 -1.12 -8.29 1.36
CA LEU A 201 -1.10 -7.04 0.61
C LEU A 201 0.12 -6.94 -0.31
N ASN A 202 1.30 -7.37 0.14
CA ASN A 202 2.51 -7.37 -0.67
C ASN A 202 2.33 -8.31 -1.86
N ALA A 203 2.02 -9.60 -1.63
CA ALA A 203 1.84 -10.57 -2.72
C ALA A 203 0.80 -10.09 -3.74
N GLY A 204 -0.38 -9.66 -3.26
CA GLY A 204 -1.46 -9.19 -4.12
C GLY A 204 -1.11 -7.96 -4.96
N ASN A 205 -0.47 -6.96 -4.37
CA ASN A 205 -0.06 -5.75 -5.11
C ASN A 205 1.09 -6.05 -6.08
N TRP A 206 2.04 -6.91 -5.74
CA TRP A 206 3.13 -7.28 -6.64
C TRP A 206 2.62 -8.08 -7.85
N LEU A 207 1.69 -9.02 -7.64
CA LEU A 207 0.96 -9.71 -8.71
C LEU A 207 0.22 -8.72 -9.63
N TRP A 208 -0.39 -7.69 -9.06
CA TRP A 208 -1.05 -6.62 -9.82
C TRP A 208 -0.06 -5.85 -10.68
N LEU A 209 1.03 -5.37 -10.09
CA LEU A 209 1.95 -4.45 -10.76
C LEU A 209 2.80 -5.12 -11.84
N SER A 210 3.18 -6.39 -11.63
CA SER A 210 3.84 -7.22 -12.64
C SER A 210 2.89 -7.61 -13.78
N GLY A 211 1.58 -7.44 -13.60
CA GLY A 211 0.56 -7.89 -14.52
C GLY A 211 0.34 -9.41 -14.48
N SER A 212 0.83 -10.09 -13.45
CA SER A 212 0.67 -11.53 -13.30
C SER A 212 -0.75 -11.94 -12.90
N ALA A 213 -1.45 -11.14 -12.10
CA ALA A 213 -2.87 -11.33 -11.78
C ALA A 213 -3.59 -10.00 -11.50
N PHE A 214 -4.93 -10.02 -11.43
CA PHE A 214 -5.84 -8.88 -11.14
C PHE A 214 -5.84 -7.72 -12.15
N PHE A 215 -4.68 -7.33 -12.68
CA PHE A 215 -4.51 -6.27 -13.66
C PHE A 215 -4.02 -6.83 -15.00
N HIS A 216 -4.86 -6.67 -16.03
CA HIS A 216 -4.59 -7.22 -17.36
C HIS A 216 -4.25 -6.16 -18.42
N ARG A 217 -4.28 -4.87 -18.09
CA ARG A 217 -3.89 -3.79 -19.01
C ARG A 217 -2.38 -3.53 -18.98
N TYR A 218 -1.60 -4.58 -19.26
CA TYR A 218 -0.13 -4.59 -19.17
C TYR A 218 0.58 -3.61 -20.13
N PHE A 219 -0.14 -3.06 -21.11
CA PHE A 219 0.33 -1.99 -21.98
C PHE A 219 0.44 -0.62 -21.28
N HIS A 220 -0.19 -0.44 -20.11
CA HIS A 220 0.03 0.76 -19.29
C HIS A 220 1.31 0.60 -18.46
N ILE A 221 2.44 1.08 -18.98
CA ILE A 221 3.74 1.07 -18.31
C ILE A 221 3.98 2.44 -17.67
N TYR A 222 4.45 2.46 -16.42
CA TYR A 222 4.84 3.70 -15.75
C TYR A 222 6.18 4.18 -16.31
N SER A 223 6.24 5.42 -16.77
CA SER A 223 7.51 6.00 -17.20
C SER A 223 8.33 6.41 -15.97
N PRO A 224 9.58 5.93 -15.81
CA PRO A 224 10.46 6.33 -14.71
C PRO A 224 10.88 7.80 -14.80
N VAL A 225 10.58 8.47 -15.92
CA VAL A 225 10.87 9.89 -16.15
C VAL A 225 9.60 10.72 -16.02
N ALA A 226 8.57 10.42 -16.82
CA ALA A 226 7.43 11.31 -16.98
C ALA A 226 6.45 11.24 -15.82
N PHE A 227 6.44 10.16 -15.03
CA PHE A 227 5.45 9.97 -13.97
C PHE A 227 5.65 10.94 -12.80
N GLY A 228 6.87 11.04 -12.27
CA GLY A 228 7.18 11.98 -11.16
C GLY A 228 6.99 13.45 -11.56
N LYS A 229 7.33 13.81 -12.81
CA LYS A 229 7.15 15.17 -13.36
C LYS A 229 5.70 15.69 -13.31
N LYS A 230 4.71 14.80 -13.20
CA LYS A 230 3.30 15.19 -13.11
C LYS A 230 2.98 15.92 -11.82
N THR A 231 3.61 15.54 -10.71
CA THR A 231 3.34 16.08 -9.37
C THR A 231 4.55 16.82 -8.78
N ASP A 232 5.74 16.69 -9.37
CA ASP A 232 6.95 17.40 -8.96
C ASP A 232 7.79 17.80 -10.19
N ARG A 233 7.56 19.00 -10.71
CA ARG A 233 8.26 19.46 -11.94
C ARG A 233 9.72 19.81 -11.68
N ASP A 234 10.03 20.32 -10.49
CA ASP A 234 11.36 20.83 -10.13
C ASP A 234 12.26 19.76 -9.50
N GLY A 235 11.68 18.58 -9.21
CA GLY A 235 12.36 17.43 -8.64
C GLY A 235 12.69 17.62 -7.16
N ALA A 236 11.88 18.36 -6.40
CA ALA A 236 12.09 18.58 -4.97
C ALA A 236 12.20 17.26 -4.19
N TYR A 237 11.39 16.26 -4.55
CA TYR A 237 11.46 14.91 -3.99
C TYR A 237 12.81 14.24 -4.30
N ILE A 238 13.27 14.35 -5.54
CA ILE A 238 14.57 13.80 -5.97
C ILE A 238 15.70 14.49 -5.20
N ARG A 239 15.69 15.81 -5.07
CA ARG A 239 16.73 16.56 -4.34
C ARG A 239 16.81 16.19 -2.87
N LYS A 240 15.67 15.89 -2.22
CA LYS A 240 15.62 15.45 -0.82
C LYS A 240 16.32 14.10 -0.64
N TYR A 241 15.97 13.11 -1.46
CA TYR A 241 16.45 11.73 -1.28
C TYR A 241 17.76 11.43 -2.02
N LEU A 242 18.12 12.22 -3.03
CA LEU A 242 19.40 12.13 -3.74
C LEU A 242 20.14 13.47 -3.63
N PRO A 243 20.79 13.77 -2.48
CA PRO A 243 21.45 15.05 -2.25
C PRO A 243 22.57 15.37 -3.26
N VAL A 244 23.14 14.35 -3.91
CA VAL A 244 24.11 14.52 -5.01
C VAL A 244 23.52 15.29 -6.20
N LEU A 245 22.19 15.23 -6.39
CA LEU A 245 21.47 15.96 -7.44
C LEU A 245 20.81 17.26 -6.93
N LYS A 246 21.11 17.70 -5.70
CA LYS A 246 20.44 18.86 -5.08
C LYS A 246 20.54 20.15 -5.90
N ASP A 247 21.66 20.36 -6.59
CA ASP A 247 21.95 21.56 -7.41
C ASP A 247 21.77 21.27 -8.91
N PHE A 248 21.31 20.07 -9.28
CA PHE A 248 21.17 19.67 -10.67
C PHE A 248 20.05 20.46 -11.35
N PRO A 249 20.21 21.00 -12.57
CA PRO A 249 19.17 21.80 -13.20
C PRO A 249 17.86 21.01 -13.35
N ALA A 250 16.73 21.61 -12.95
CA ALA A 250 15.40 20.96 -12.99
C ALA A 250 15.05 20.39 -14.38
N LYS A 251 15.52 21.04 -15.45
CA LYS A 251 15.39 20.56 -16.84
C LYS A 251 15.90 19.12 -17.04
N TYR A 252 16.95 18.72 -16.32
CA TYR A 252 17.64 17.44 -16.47
C TYR A 252 17.48 16.51 -15.27
N ILE A 253 16.84 16.94 -14.17
CA ILE A 253 16.84 16.19 -12.90
C ILE A 253 16.20 14.79 -13.01
N TYR A 254 15.25 14.61 -13.92
CA TYR A 254 14.64 13.30 -14.18
C TYR A 254 15.36 12.49 -15.27
N GLU A 255 16.29 13.12 -16.01
CA GLU A 255 16.96 12.56 -17.20
C GLU A 255 18.42 13.06 -17.27
N PRO A 256 19.27 12.77 -16.26
CA PRO A 256 20.61 13.35 -16.15
C PRO A 256 21.50 13.03 -17.35
N TRP A 257 21.27 11.91 -18.04
CA TRP A 257 21.94 11.56 -19.30
C TRP A 257 21.71 12.57 -20.45
N LYS A 258 20.74 13.48 -20.33
CA LYS A 258 20.49 14.57 -21.30
C LYS A 258 21.21 15.88 -20.94
N ALA A 259 21.89 15.95 -19.80
CA ALA A 259 22.67 17.12 -19.38
C ALA A 259 23.91 17.34 -20.28
N PRO A 260 24.64 18.46 -20.20
CA PRO A 260 25.92 18.60 -20.90
C PRO A 260 26.90 17.47 -20.55
N ARG A 261 27.72 17.02 -21.51
CA ARG A 261 28.61 15.85 -21.38
C ARG A 261 29.48 15.82 -20.11
N ALA A 262 29.87 16.98 -19.61
CA ALA A 262 30.71 17.10 -18.41
C ALA A 262 30.06 16.55 -17.12
N VAL A 263 28.72 16.39 -17.10
CA VAL A 263 27.95 15.97 -15.90
C VAL A 263 26.91 14.88 -16.22
N GLN A 264 27.02 14.20 -17.36
CA GLN A 264 26.08 13.14 -17.75
C GLN A 264 26.32 11.86 -16.96
N GLU A 265 25.23 11.27 -16.46
CA GLU A 265 25.20 9.92 -15.90
C GLU A 265 24.24 9.05 -16.71
N GLN A 266 24.65 7.83 -17.05
CA GLN A 266 23.86 6.91 -17.89
C GLN A 266 22.97 6.01 -17.04
N PRO A 267 21.72 5.74 -17.46
CA PRO A 267 20.87 4.77 -16.79
C PRO A 267 21.29 3.33 -17.11
N ILE A 268 20.97 2.37 -16.23
CA ILE A 268 21.31 0.95 -16.41
C ILE A 268 20.58 0.29 -17.59
N VAL A 269 19.47 0.89 -18.05
CA VAL A 269 18.67 0.47 -19.22
C VAL A 269 18.07 1.69 -19.91
N GLU A 270 17.75 1.57 -21.20
CA GLU A 270 17.02 2.60 -21.96
C GLU A 270 15.52 2.26 -22.00
N HIS A 271 14.70 3.01 -21.25
CA HIS A 271 13.28 2.75 -21.04
C HIS A 271 12.49 2.57 -22.35
N GLY A 272 12.73 3.39 -23.37
CA GLY A 272 12.01 3.34 -24.64
C GLY A 272 12.15 2.00 -25.36
N ALA A 273 13.38 1.46 -25.39
CA ALA A 273 13.69 0.17 -25.98
C ALA A 273 13.19 -1.00 -25.12
N VAL A 274 13.52 -1.00 -23.82
CA VAL A 274 13.22 -2.17 -22.96
C VAL A 274 11.73 -2.32 -22.70
N SER A 275 10.97 -1.22 -22.50
CA SER A 275 9.52 -1.30 -22.27
C SER A 275 8.77 -1.86 -23.47
N LYS A 276 9.18 -1.48 -24.69
CA LYS A 276 8.62 -2.03 -25.94
C LYS A 276 8.95 -3.52 -26.09
N ARG A 277 10.18 -3.93 -25.79
CA ARG A 277 10.60 -5.35 -25.79
C ARG A 277 9.77 -6.15 -24.78
N ASN A 278 9.69 -5.66 -23.55
CA ASN A 278 8.99 -6.31 -22.45
C ASN A 278 7.48 -6.40 -22.70
N LEU A 279 6.88 -5.41 -23.36
CA LEU A 279 5.49 -5.49 -23.84
C LEU A 279 5.27 -6.69 -24.78
N GLY A 280 6.22 -6.94 -25.69
CA GLY A 280 6.23 -8.12 -26.54
C GLY A 280 6.32 -9.42 -25.74
N ARG A 281 7.20 -9.47 -24.74
CA ARG A 281 7.34 -10.63 -23.84
C ARG A 281 6.05 -10.90 -23.04
N MET A 282 5.41 -9.87 -22.49
CA MET A 282 4.11 -10.00 -21.79
C MET A 282 3.01 -10.53 -22.71
N LYS A 283 2.97 -10.05 -23.96
CA LYS A 283 2.02 -10.54 -24.96
C LYS A 283 2.24 -12.02 -25.25
N ALA A 284 3.49 -12.46 -25.39
CA ALA A 284 3.85 -13.86 -25.61
C ALA A 284 3.45 -14.75 -24.42
N ALA A 285 3.79 -14.37 -23.19
CA ALA A 285 3.44 -15.11 -21.98
C ALA A 285 1.91 -15.31 -21.84
N ARG A 286 1.12 -14.27 -22.15
CA ARG A 286 -0.35 -14.38 -22.14
C ARG A 286 -0.91 -15.26 -23.25
N ALA A 287 -0.29 -15.26 -24.43
CA ALA A 287 -0.70 -16.13 -25.53
C ALA A 287 -0.47 -17.61 -25.19
N GLN A 288 0.64 -17.92 -24.53
CA GLN A 288 0.93 -19.28 -24.04
C GLN A 288 -0.12 -19.77 -23.04
N LYS A 289 -0.51 -18.94 -22.06
CA LYS A 289 -1.61 -19.26 -21.13
C LYS A 289 -2.95 -19.54 -21.83
N GLY A 290 -3.23 -18.85 -22.94
CA GLY A 290 -4.42 -19.10 -23.75
C GLY A 290 -4.40 -20.49 -24.40
N ASN A 291 -3.23 -20.94 -24.85
CA ASN A 291 -3.04 -22.24 -25.51
C ASN A 291 -2.96 -23.40 -24.50
N GLU A 292 -2.53 -23.15 -23.27
CA GLU A 292 -2.42 -24.14 -22.19
C GLU A 292 -3.71 -24.31 -21.37
N SER A 293 -4.82 -23.66 -21.76
CA SER A 293 -6.10 -23.83 -21.06
C SER A 293 -6.49 -25.32 -21.04
N PRO A 294 -6.90 -25.88 -19.88
CA PRO A 294 -7.08 -27.32 -19.74
C PRO A 294 -8.19 -27.83 -20.68
N ARG A 295 -7.94 -28.94 -21.38
CA ARG A 295 -9.03 -29.85 -21.74
C ARG A 295 -9.81 -30.09 -20.45
N ARG A 296 -11.12 -29.83 -20.45
CA ARG A 296 -12.02 -29.96 -19.29
C ARG A 296 -11.67 -31.20 -18.45
N HIS A 297 -10.88 -31.04 -17.41
CA HIS A 297 -10.83 -32.01 -16.33
C HIS A 297 -11.97 -31.63 -15.40
N GLN A 298 -13.06 -32.39 -15.47
CA GLN A 298 -14.08 -32.39 -14.44
C GLN A 298 -13.38 -32.74 -13.12
N ALA A 299 -13.15 -31.73 -12.27
CA ALA A 299 -12.78 -32.00 -10.90
C ALA A 299 -13.96 -32.74 -10.24
N PRO A 300 -13.75 -33.88 -9.56
CA PRO A 300 -14.80 -34.50 -8.78
C PRO A 300 -15.22 -33.52 -7.68
N LEU A 301 -16.50 -33.21 -7.63
CA LEU A 301 -17.11 -32.44 -6.54
C LEU A 301 -16.83 -33.18 -5.22
N VAL A 302 -16.03 -32.57 -4.35
CA VAL A 302 -15.87 -33.03 -2.96
C VAL A 302 -17.21 -32.78 -2.25
N PRO A 303 -17.94 -33.80 -1.75
CA PRO A 303 -19.20 -33.56 -1.08
C PRO A 303 -18.94 -32.90 0.27
N CYS A 304 -19.56 -31.74 0.50
CA CYS A 304 -19.56 -31.08 1.79
C CYS A 304 -20.35 -31.96 2.78
N ARG A 305 -19.66 -32.56 3.75
CA ARG A 305 -20.29 -33.35 4.84
C ARG A 305 -20.80 -32.41 5.94
N HIS A 306 -21.85 -31.66 5.67
CA HIS A 306 -22.70 -31.09 6.71
C HIS A 306 -24.16 -31.18 6.27
N SER A 307 -24.83 -32.26 6.69
CA SER A 307 -26.27 -32.43 6.56
C SER A 307 -26.98 -31.58 7.60
N SER A 308 -27.22 -30.30 7.30
CA SER A 308 -28.27 -29.51 7.94
C SER A 308 -28.50 -28.21 7.17
N CYS A 309 -29.27 -28.29 6.09
CA CYS A 309 -30.25 -27.29 5.65
C CYS A 309 -30.91 -27.81 4.37
N LEU A 310 -32.22 -28.09 4.46
CA LEU A 310 -33.07 -28.60 3.39
C LEU A 310 -33.25 -27.59 2.24
N PRO A 311 -33.70 -28.05 1.05
CA PRO A 311 -33.56 -27.36 -0.22
C PRO A 311 -34.73 -26.43 -0.51
N LEU A 312 -34.46 -25.29 -1.14
CA LEU A 312 -35.47 -24.50 -1.81
C LEU A 312 -34.91 -23.94 -3.11
N LEU A 313 -35.65 -24.21 -4.19
CA LEU A 313 -35.54 -23.72 -5.57
C LEU A 313 -34.53 -24.44 -6.51
N GLN A 314 -35.04 -25.50 -7.12
CA GLN A 314 -34.77 -25.78 -8.54
C GLN A 314 -35.37 -24.65 -9.39
N ALA A 315 -34.58 -24.08 -10.30
CA ALA A 315 -35.03 -23.12 -11.31
C ALA A 315 -35.44 -23.86 -12.60
N PRO A 316 -36.61 -23.57 -13.20
CA PRO A 316 -36.87 -23.88 -14.59
C PRO A 316 -36.45 -22.72 -15.50
N SER A 317 -35.89 -23.10 -16.65
CA SER A 317 -35.54 -22.26 -17.77
C SER A 317 -36.75 -21.53 -18.38
N GLY A 318 -36.56 -20.28 -18.83
CA GLY A 318 -37.28 -19.72 -19.98
C GLY A 318 -38.15 -18.47 -19.76
N ASN A 319 -37.80 -17.44 -20.53
CA ASN A 319 -38.60 -16.30 -21.04
C ASN A 319 -39.07 -15.14 -20.12
N ASN A 320 -38.42 -13.99 -20.40
CA ASN A 320 -38.88 -12.59 -20.46
C ASN A 320 -40.35 -12.28 -20.11
N GLN A 321 -40.54 -11.51 -19.02
CA GLN A 321 -41.38 -10.29 -18.95
C GLN A 321 -40.98 -9.44 -17.72
N PRO A 322 -41.13 -8.10 -17.74
CA PRO A 322 -40.67 -7.23 -16.66
C PRO A 322 -41.69 -7.22 -15.51
N VAL A 323 -41.29 -7.68 -14.32
CA VAL A 323 -42.12 -7.62 -13.11
C VAL A 323 -41.81 -6.33 -12.36
N THR A 324 -42.81 -5.47 -12.24
CA THR A 324 -42.84 -4.28 -11.38
C THR A 324 -42.60 -4.64 -9.91
N SER A 325 -41.57 -4.02 -9.32
CA SER A 325 -41.21 -4.13 -7.91
C SER A 325 -42.28 -3.48 -7.01
N MET A 326 -43.01 -4.30 -6.26
CA MET A 326 -43.82 -3.87 -5.11
C MET A 326 -42.97 -4.08 -3.85
N LEU A 327 -42.19 -3.06 -3.47
CA LEU A 327 -41.56 -2.98 -2.15
C LEU A 327 -42.57 -2.39 -1.16
N PRO A 328 -42.83 -3.03 -0.01
CA PRO A 328 -43.60 -2.41 1.06
C PRO A 328 -42.82 -1.23 1.67
N PRO A 329 -43.53 -0.18 2.16
CA PRO A 329 -42.88 1.02 2.68
C PRO A 329 -42.12 0.75 3.98
N PRO A 330 -41.05 1.52 4.28
CA PRO A 330 -40.23 1.34 5.47
C PRO A 330 -41.02 1.63 6.75
N GLN A 331 -40.97 0.69 7.70
CA GLN A 331 -41.53 0.85 9.04
C GLN A 331 -40.71 1.88 9.84
N LYS A 332 -41.40 2.78 10.54
CA LYS A 332 -40.80 3.82 11.39
C LYS A 332 -40.06 3.20 12.58
N PRO A 333 -38.92 3.76 13.02
CA PRO A 333 -38.17 3.24 14.16
C PRO A 333 -38.96 3.44 15.47
N THR A 334 -39.01 2.40 16.28
CA THR A 334 -39.50 2.43 17.66
C THR A 334 -38.52 3.21 18.55
N PRO A 335 -39.01 4.06 19.48
CA PRO A 335 -38.13 4.87 20.33
C PRO A 335 -37.46 4.00 21.42
N HIS A 336 -36.14 4.11 21.54
CA HIS A 336 -35.39 3.58 22.67
C HIS A 336 -35.77 4.32 23.97
N PRO A 337 -35.81 3.63 25.13
CA PRO A 337 -36.12 4.26 26.41
C PRO A 337 -35.04 5.26 26.83
N ARG A 338 -35.48 6.43 27.31
CA ARG A 338 -34.67 7.56 27.77
C ARG A 338 -33.67 7.14 28.84
N MET A 339 -32.39 7.47 28.64
CA MET A 339 -31.40 7.44 29.73
C MET A 339 -31.73 8.56 30.74
N CYS A 340 -31.77 8.20 32.03
CA CYS A 340 -31.85 9.17 33.13
C CYS A 340 -30.57 10.03 33.20
N PRO A 341 -30.65 11.33 33.50
CA PRO A 341 -29.47 12.15 33.73
C PRO A 341 -28.80 11.73 35.04
N ARG A 342 -27.49 11.40 35.00
CA ARG A 342 -26.69 11.20 36.22
C ARG A 342 -26.61 12.52 36.99
N GLY A 343 -26.89 12.41 38.29
CA GLY A 343 -26.96 13.52 39.23
C GLY A 343 -25.66 14.30 39.38
N GLN A 344 -25.84 15.57 39.68
CA GLN A 344 -24.80 16.53 40.02
C GLN A 344 -24.12 16.12 41.34
N THR A 345 -22.79 16.03 41.33
CA THR A 345 -21.97 15.94 42.55
C THR A 345 -21.94 17.30 43.27
N PRO A 346 -22.14 17.36 44.59
CA PRO A 346 -22.06 18.62 45.35
C PRO A 346 -20.59 19.05 45.57
N PRO A 347 -20.32 20.35 45.81
CA PRO A 347 -18.97 20.89 45.87
C PRO A 347 -18.25 20.50 47.18
N ARG A 348 -16.94 20.23 47.08
CA ARG A 348 -16.05 20.01 48.23
C ARG A 348 -15.82 21.31 49.00
N LYS A 349 -15.83 21.22 50.33
CA LYS A 349 -15.39 22.28 51.27
C LYS A 349 -13.87 22.50 51.17
N PRO A 350 -13.35 23.71 51.46
CA PRO A 350 -11.92 23.99 51.45
C PRO A 350 -11.24 23.47 52.72
N GLU A 351 -10.14 22.72 52.55
CA GLU A 351 -9.23 22.34 53.64
C GLU A 351 -8.12 23.39 53.83
N SER A 352 -7.81 23.67 55.09
CA SER A 352 -6.77 24.57 55.59
C SER A 352 -5.35 24.00 55.40
N PRO A 353 -4.30 24.85 55.37
CA PRO A 353 -2.96 24.45 54.92
C PRO A 353 -2.16 23.73 56.00
N ARG A 354 -1.45 22.65 55.62
CA ARG A 354 -0.34 22.10 56.42
C ARG A 354 0.84 21.67 55.56
N ASP A 355 1.98 22.20 55.98
CA ASP A 355 3.34 21.66 56.00
C ASP A 355 4.05 21.32 54.67
N ASN A 356 4.88 22.29 54.28
CA ASN A 356 6.06 22.11 53.44
C ASN A 356 7.07 21.17 54.10
N THR A 357 7.29 20.01 53.48
CA THR A 357 8.53 19.24 53.66
C THR A 357 9.04 18.85 52.25
N PRO A 358 10.31 19.10 51.88
CA PRO A 358 10.78 18.83 50.52
C PRO A 358 11.05 17.33 50.33
N LEU A 359 10.54 16.76 49.24
CA LEU A 359 10.85 15.41 48.78
C LEU A 359 12.14 15.42 47.93
N ASP A 360 13.11 14.64 48.41
CA ASP A 360 14.27 14.00 47.79
C ASP A 360 14.68 14.35 46.34
N GLN A 361 15.92 14.82 46.22
CA GLN A 361 16.69 14.79 44.97
C GLN A 361 17.28 13.39 44.73
N PRO A 362 17.34 12.91 43.48
CA PRO A 362 18.00 11.65 43.15
C PRO A 362 19.54 11.78 43.20
N PRO A 363 20.27 10.68 43.52
CA PRO A 363 21.73 10.70 43.65
C PRO A 363 22.44 10.80 42.28
N PRO A 364 23.68 11.33 42.22
CA PRO A 364 24.41 11.49 40.97
C PRO A 364 24.97 10.15 40.47
N LEU A 365 24.99 9.99 39.14
CA LEU A 365 25.57 8.84 38.44
C LEU A 365 27.11 8.87 38.46
N PRO A 366 27.78 7.69 38.52
CA PRO A 366 29.24 7.62 38.52
C PRO A 366 29.82 7.86 37.13
N GLN A 367 30.91 8.63 37.10
CA GLN A 367 31.74 8.87 35.92
C GLN A 367 32.59 7.65 35.59
N TRP A 368 32.49 7.15 34.36
CA TRP A 368 33.55 6.49 33.59
C TRP A 368 33.36 6.82 32.11
#